data_AF-A0A956F482-F1
#
_entry.id   AF-A0A956F482-F1
#
_cell.length_a   1.000
_cell.length_b   1.000
_cell.length_c   1.000
_cell.angle_alpha   90.00
_cell.angle_beta   90.00
_cell.angle_gamma   90.00
#
_symmetry.space_group_name_H-M   'P 1'
#
loop_
_entity.id
_entity.type
_entity.pdbx_description
1 polymer ?
#
loop_
_entity_poly.entity_id
_entity_poly.type
_entity_poly.pdbx_seq_one_letter_code
_entity_poly.pdbx_strand_id
1 'polypeptide(L)'
;MIVGVGLTAALSACRAPHGQEPRVDIGSWSLEDIEAELDRNGEVLADAGIMVAMAEGADATQKAEGLQDGGGGDDGTPDVDEMGEADDGEDLAEPEPAPETMPTSASPIDREHELAVADEAPRSVLRRSRRSSRSERRAEPSRCVRVCDLADATCDLEAQICDLATRHPEEERYHLACERAELQCDAAIQACERCEE
;
A
#
# COMPACT_ATOMS: atom_id res chain seq x y z
N MET A 1 54.53 -29.94 18.66
CA MET A 1 53.13 -29.81 18.21
C MET A 1 52.49 -28.70 19.04
N ILE A 2 52.35 -27.50 18.48
CA ILE A 2 51.67 -26.38 19.13
C ILE A 2 50.42 -26.11 18.30
N VAL A 3 49.27 -26.42 18.87
CA VAL A 3 47.96 -26.16 18.26
C VAL A 3 47.62 -24.70 18.57
N GLY A 4 47.73 -23.84 17.57
CA GLY A 4 47.31 -22.45 17.65
C GLY A 4 45.79 -22.37 17.57
N VAL A 5 45.14 -22.10 18.70
CA VAL A 5 43.72 -21.77 18.76
C VAL A 5 43.57 -20.32 18.30
N GLY A 6 43.14 -20.15 17.05
CA GLY A 6 42.80 -18.86 16.47
C GLY A 6 41.51 -18.33 17.12
N LEU A 7 41.65 -17.25 17.88
CA LEU A 7 40.56 -16.49 18.47
C LEU A 7 39.88 -15.66 17.36
N THR A 8 38.93 -16.23 16.63
CA THR A 8 38.04 -15.47 15.74
C THR A 8 37.05 -14.68 16.58
N ALA A 9 37.39 -13.43 16.87
CA ALA A 9 36.45 -12.47 17.43
C ALA A 9 35.35 -12.21 16.40
N ALA A 10 34.18 -12.82 16.59
CA ALA A 10 32.96 -12.48 15.88
C ALA A 10 32.57 -11.05 16.26
N LEU A 11 32.80 -10.11 15.36
CA LEU A 11 32.20 -8.78 15.40
C LEU A 11 30.71 -8.96 15.08
N SER A 12 29.92 -9.38 16.07
CA SER A 12 28.47 -9.18 16.06
C SER A 12 28.23 -7.68 16.05
N ALA A 13 28.05 -7.11 14.86
CA ALA A 13 27.56 -5.76 14.69
C ALA A 13 26.21 -5.66 15.41
N CYS A 14 26.17 -4.88 16.49
CA CYS A 14 24.94 -4.50 17.13
C CYS A 14 24.12 -3.69 16.12
N ARG A 15 23.23 -4.36 15.36
CA ARG A 15 22.13 -3.70 14.67
C ARG A 15 21.29 -3.08 15.78
N ALA A 16 21.42 -1.77 15.96
CA ALA A 16 20.58 -1.04 16.89
C ALA A 16 19.12 -1.38 16.55
N PRO A 17 18.24 -1.61 17.53
CA PRO A 17 16.82 -1.71 17.25
C PRO A 17 16.45 -0.37 16.60
N HIS A 18 16.22 -0.39 15.29
CA HIS A 18 15.56 0.70 14.61
C HIS A 18 14.30 0.96 15.43
N GLY A 19 14.18 2.20 15.93
CA GLY A 19 13.11 2.58 16.83
C GLY A 19 11.83 2.01 16.27
N GLN A 20 11.18 1.15 17.06
CA GLN A 20 10.00 0.41 16.67
C GLN A 20 8.97 1.46 16.25
N GLU A 21 8.92 1.75 14.96
CA GLU A 21 7.84 2.57 14.43
C GLU A 21 6.57 1.82 14.82
N PRO A 22 5.57 2.53 15.35
CA PRO A 22 4.37 1.89 15.85
C PRO A 22 3.84 1.00 14.74
N ARG A 23 3.96 -0.33 14.92
CA ARG A 23 3.44 -1.32 13.98
C ARG A 23 1.97 -0.99 13.85
N VAL A 24 1.60 -0.56 12.65
CA VAL A 24 0.25 -0.13 12.42
C VAL A 24 -0.62 -1.37 12.47
N ASP A 25 -1.61 -1.39 13.36
CA ASP A 25 -2.53 -2.52 13.51
C ASP A 25 -3.60 -2.46 12.42
N ILE A 26 -3.33 -3.17 11.32
CA ILE A 26 -4.18 -3.22 10.13
C ILE A 26 -5.50 -3.97 10.42
N GLY A 27 -5.60 -4.71 11.53
CA GLY A 27 -6.83 -5.37 11.92
C GLY A 27 -8.00 -4.40 12.17
N SER A 28 -7.71 -3.10 12.31
CA SER A 28 -8.70 -2.03 12.46
C SER A 28 -8.91 -1.17 11.22
N TRP A 29 -8.11 -1.38 10.17
CA TRP A 29 -8.16 -0.58 8.96
C TRP A 29 -9.38 -0.93 8.13
N SER A 30 -9.99 0.10 7.55
CA SER A 30 -10.98 -0.14 6.49
C SER A 30 -10.27 -0.58 5.22
N LEU A 31 -11.01 -1.23 4.32
CA LEU A 31 -10.53 -1.56 2.99
C LEU A 31 -10.06 -0.30 2.22
N GLU A 32 -10.72 0.84 2.45
CA GLU A 32 -10.34 2.13 1.85
C GLU A 32 -8.99 2.63 2.40
N ASP A 33 -8.71 2.42 3.68
CA ASP A 33 -7.39 2.72 4.27
C ASP A 33 -6.30 1.81 3.69
N ILE A 34 -6.59 0.53 3.48
CA ILE A 34 -5.68 -0.43 2.86
C ILE A 34 -5.36 0.00 1.42
N GLU A 35 -6.37 0.30 0.61
CA GLU A 35 -6.21 0.76 -0.77
C GLU A 35 -5.39 2.05 -0.84
N ALA A 36 -5.67 3.02 0.06
CA ALA A 36 -4.93 4.27 0.13
C ALA A 36 -3.45 4.08 0.54
N GLU A 37 -3.16 3.13 1.43
CA GLU A 37 -1.77 2.81 1.80
C GLU A 37 -1.02 2.14 0.64
N LEU A 38 -1.67 1.21 -0.07
CA LEU A 38 -1.10 0.60 -1.28
C LEU A 38 -0.84 1.64 -2.38
N ASP A 39 -1.73 2.62 -2.55
CA ASP A 39 -1.48 3.74 -3.47
C ASP A 39 -0.25 4.54 -3.06
N ARG A 40 -0.15 4.92 -1.77
CA ARG A 40 1.00 5.66 -1.25
C ARG A 40 2.32 4.89 -1.43
N ASN A 41 2.34 3.59 -1.16
CA ASN A 41 3.52 2.76 -1.40
C ASN A 41 3.88 2.70 -2.88
N GLY A 42 2.89 2.60 -3.76
CA GLY A 42 3.08 2.68 -5.20
C GLY A 42 3.75 3.99 -5.64
N GLU A 43 3.31 5.12 -5.10
CA GLU A 43 3.92 6.44 -5.37
C GLU A 43 5.36 6.51 -4.86
N VAL A 44 5.63 6.04 -3.64
CA VAL A 44 7.00 6.03 -3.07
C VAL A 44 7.93 5.14 -3.89
N LEU A 45 7.45 3.99 -4.37
CA LEU A 45 8.21 3.11 -5.26
C LEU A 45 8.47 3.78 -6.61
N ALA A 46 7.46 4.44 -7.20
CA ALA A 46 7.61 5.18 -8.44
C ALA A 46 8.63 6.32 -8.33
N ASP A 47 8.62 7.08 -7.22
CA ASP A 47 9.60 8.12 -6.91
C ASP A 47 11.01 7.57 -6.74
N ALA A 48 11.14 6.33 -6.26
CA ALA A 48 12.41 5.61 -6.22
C ALA A 48 12.85 5.09 -7.60
N GLY A 49 12.03 5.24 -8.65
CA GLY A 49 12.27 4.78 -10.01
C GLY A 49 11.88 3.32 -10.24
N ILE A 50 11.04 2.76 -9.37
CA ILE A 50 10.60 1.37 -9.38
C ILE A 50 9.19 1.35 -9.95
N MET A 51 9.04 0.86 -11.18
CA MET A 51 7.73 0.72 -11.82
C MET A 51 7.14 -0.62 -11.40
N VAL A 52 6.08 -0.59 -10.58
CA VAL A 52 5.24 -1.77 -10.33
C VAL A 52 4.37 -1.97 -11.56
N ALA A 53 4.57 -3.07 -12.27
CA ALA A 53 3.66 -3.46 -13.34
C ALA A 53 2.34 -3.89 -12.69
N MET A 54 1.47 -2.92 -12.42
CA MET A 54 0.10 -3.20 -12.03
C MET A 54 -0.48 -4.00 -13.18
N ALA A 55 -0.85 -5.25 -12.93
CA ALA A 55 -1.52 -6.05 -13.93
C ALA A 55 -2.77 -5.25 -14.35
N GLU A 56 -2.78 -4.67 -15.54
CA GLU A 56 -3.89 -3.92 -16.12
C GLU A 56 -5.09 -4.85 -16.45
N GLY A 57 -5.31 -5.90 -15.64
CA GLY A 57 -6.13 -7.06 -15.98
C GLY A 57 -7.24 -7.41 -15.00
N ALA A 58 -7.43 -6.70 -13.88
CA ALA A 58 -8.55 -6.99 -12.98
C ALA A 58 -9.92 -6.50 -13.51
N ASP A 59 -9.94 -5.65 -14.54
CA ASP A 59 -11.19 -5.25 -15.22
C ASP A 59 -11.67 -6.31 -16.24
N ALA A 60 -10.89 -7.37 -16.48
CA ALA A 60 -11.24 -8.41 -17.45
C ALA A 60 -12.33 -9.39 -16.96
N THR A 61 -12.81 -9.28 -15.71
CA THR A 61 -13.86 -10.17 -15.18
C THR A 61 -15.29 -9.62 -15.42
N GLN A 62 -15.47 -8.38 -15.88
CA GLN A 62 -16.82 -7.85 -16.19
C GLN A 62 -17.37 -8.24 -17.57
N LYS A 63 -16.71 -9.16 -18.30
CA LYS A 63 -17.21 -9.63 -19.61
C LYS A 63 -17.14 -11.15 -19.81
N ALA A 64 -17.40 -11.91 -18.74
CA ALA A 64 -17.54 -13.37 -18.81
C ALA A 64 -18.97 -13.88 -18.54
N GLU A 65 -19.99 -13.02 -18.44
CA GLU A 65 -21.41 -13.44 -18.47
C GLU A 65 -21.98 -13.54 -19.91
N GLY A 66 -21.14 -13.88 -20.89
CA GLY A 66 -21.52 -13.88 -22.31
C GLY A 66 -20.95 -15.00 -23.16
N LEU A 67 -20.47 -16.11 -22.58
CA LEU A 67 -20.26 -17.37 -23.33
C LEU A 67 -21.39 -18.33 -22.92
N GLN A 68 -22.54 -18.23 -23.58
CA GLN A 68 -22.90 -19.18 -24.66
C GLN A 68 -22.61 -20.63 -24.27
N ASP A 69 -23.59 -21.18 -23.54
CA ASP A 69 -24.13 -22.50 -23.82
C ASP A 69 -24.12 -22.77 -25.34
N GLY A 70 -23.25 -23.67 -25.80
CA GLY A 70 -22.96 -23.80 -27.22
C GLY A 70 -21.92 -24.87 -27.52
N GLY A 71 -22.18 -26.09 -27.08
CA GLY A 71 -21.31 -27.23 -27.36
C GLY A 71 -21.99 -28.58 -27.14
N GLY A 72 -23.29 -28.65 -27.43
CA GLY A 72 -24.01 -29.91 -27.57
C GLY A 72 -23.47 -30.68 -28.77
N GLY A 73 -23.08 -31.94 -28.51
CA GLY A 73 -22.91 -32.93 -29.56
C GLY A 73 -24.26 -33.20 -30.22
N ASP A 74 -24.31 -32.83 -31.49
CA ASP A 74 -25.29 -33.21 -32.50
C ASP A 74 -25.38 -34.74 -32.64
N ASP A 75 -26.58 -35.29 -32.44
CA ASP A 75 -27.11 -36.43 -33.21
C ASP A 75 -28.62 -36.61 -32.88
N GLY A 76 -29.50 -35.92 -33.62
CA GLY A 76 -30.92 -36.32 -33.73
C GLY A 76 -31.96 -35.20 -33.82
N THR A 77 -32.31 -34.83 -35.05
CA THR A 77 -33.55 -34.11 -35.48
C THR A 77 -34.84 -34.86 -35.06
N PRO A 78 -36.07 -34.26 -35.06
CA PRO A 78 -36.54 -33.21 -36.00
C PRO A 78 -37.48 -32.09 -35.50
N ASP A 79 -37.62 -31.10 -36.38
CA ASP A 79 -38.72 -30.15 -36.63
C ASP A 79 -39.74 -29.86 -35.53
N VAL A 80 -39.70 -28.62 -35.04
CA VAL A 80 -40.89 -27.85 -34.70
C VAL A 80 -40.76 -26.42 -35.22
N ASP A 81 -41.54 -26.13 -36.26
CA ASP A 81 -41.99 -24.80 -36.62
C ASP A 81 -42.55 -24.07 -35.38
N GLU A 82 -41.99 -22.92 -35.00
CA GLU A 82 -42.80 -21.88 -34.33
C GLU A 82 -42.15 -20.50 -34.50
N MET A 83 -42.72 -19.74 -35.43
CA MET A 83 -43.11 -18.32 -35.34
C MET A 83 -42.41 -17.54 -34.20
N GLY A 84 -41.50 -16.61 -34.46
CA GLY A 84 -41.73 -15.43 -35.25
C GLY A 84 -42.31 -14.32 -34.37
N GLU A 85 -41.46 -13.51 -33.74
CA GLU A 85 -41.85 -12.17 -33.31
C GLU A 85 -40.61 -11.27 -33.26
N ALA A 86 -40.64 -10.25 -34.12
CA ALA A 86 -39.78 -9.10 -34.03
C ALA A 86 -40.25 -8.26 -32.84
N ASP A 87 -39.35 -7.96 -31.92
CA ASP A 87 -39.55 -6.89 -30.94
C ASP A 87 -38.57 -5.77 -31.29
N ASP A 88 -39.07 -4.89 -32.16
CA ASP A 88 -38.63 -3.51 -32.28
C ASP A 88 -39.08 -2.77 -31.02
N GLY A 89 -38.14 -2.15 -30.31
CA GLY A 89 -38.46 -0.93 -29.60
C GLY A 89 -37.71 -0.68 -28.29
N GLU A 90 -36.92 0.40 -28.33
CA GLU A 90 -36.94 1.46 -27.30
C GLU A 90 -36.58 1.00 -25.87
N ASP A 91 -35.42 1.38 -25.33
CA ASP A 91 -35.38 2.66 -24.63
C ASP A 91 -33.94 3.15 -24.50
N LEU A 92 -33.67 4.31 -25.13
CA LEU A 92 -32.48 5.10 -24.86
C LEU A 92 -32.65 5.73 -23.48
N ALA A 93 -32.25 4.99 -22.43
CA ALA A 93 -32.04 5.57 -21.12
C ALA A 93 -30.80 6.49 -21.19
N GLU A 94 -31.05 7.74 -21.56
CA GLU A 94 -30.16 8.87 -21.36
C GLU A 94 -29.87 8.97 -19.85
N PRO A 95 -28.64 8.74 -19.37
CA PRO A 95 -28.34 8.91 -17.96
C PRO A 95 -28.43 10.40 -17.62
N GLU A 96 -29.33 10.71 -16.69
CA GLU A 96 -29.53 12.05 -16.15
C GLU A 96 -28.22 12.70 -15.67
N PRO A 97 -28.07 14.04 -15.82
CA PRO A 97 -26.87 14.75 -15.42
C PRO A 97 -26.63 14.72 -13.91
N ALA A 98 -25.35 14.71 -13.57
CA ALA A 98 -24.75 14.62 -12.24
C ALA A 98 -25.48 15.38 -11.11
N PRO A 99 -25.50 14.83 -9.87
CA PRO A 99 -25.97 15.54 -8.70
C PRO A 99 -25.07 16.74 -8.40
N GLU A 100 -25.69 17.92 -8.26
CA GLU A 100 -25.05 19.15 -7.85
C GLU A 100 -24.36 18.98 -6.49
N THR A 101 -23.04 19.13 -6.46
CA THR A 101 -22.26 19.22 -5.23
C THR A 101 -22.65 20.49 -4.49
N MET A 102 -23.39 20.37 -3.39
CA MET A 102 -23.57 21.47 -2.45
C MET A 102 -22.23 21.83 -1.80
N PRO A 103 -21.88 23.12 -1.65
CA PRO A 103 -20.69 23.53 -0.92
C PRO A 103 -20.89 23.22 0.57
N THR A 104 -20.18 22.22 1.08
CA THR A 104 -20.14 21.97 2.53
C THR A 104 -19.41 23.14 3.19
N SER A 105 -20.07 23.73 4.17
CA SER A 105 -19.62 24.88 4.93
C SER A 105 -18.27 24.60 5.57
N ALA A 106 -17.26 25.39 5.15
CA ALA A 106 -16.09 25.64 5.97
C ALA A 106 -16.54 26.20 7.31
N SER A 107 -16.39 25.40 8.37
CA SER A 107 -16.44 25.90 9.74
C SER A 107 -15.06 26.46 10.08
N PRO A 108 -14.90 27.77 10.33
CA PRO A 108 -13.69 28.30 10.96
C PRO A 108 -13.71 27.88 12.43
N ILE A 109 -12.81 26.97 12.81
CA ILE A 109 -12.53 26.73 14.22
C ILE A 109 -11.62 27.87 14.69
N ASP A 110 -12.27 28.91 15.20
CA ASP A 110 -11.72 29.81 16.20
C ASP A 110 -11.15 28.95 17.36
N ARG A 111 -9.84 28.99 17.53
CA ARG A 111 -9.21 28.57 18.78
C ARG A 111 -8.22 29.63 19.22
N GLU A 112 -8.79 30.74 19.65
CA GLU A 112 -8.20 31.61 20.65
C GLU A 112 -7.93 30.78 21.91
N HIS A 113 -6.66 30.62 22.27
CA HIS A 113 -6.27 30.34 23.65
C HIS A 113 -5.05 31.17 24.00
N GLU A 114 -5.38 32.40 24.39
CA GLU A 114 -4.80 33.19 25.46
C GLU A 114 -3.49 32.68 26.11
N LEU A 115 -2.42 33.37 25.71
CA LEU A 115 -1.43 34.09 26.53
C LEU A 115 -1.34 33.82 28.05
N ALA A 116 -0.07 33.72 28.45
CA ALA A 116 0.58 34.31 29.64
C ALA A 116 0.72 33.44 30.91
N VAL A 117 1.94 32.92 31.10
CA VAL A 117 2.70 33.13 32.33
C VAL A 117 4.17 33.37 31.97
N ALA A 118 4.62 34.61 32.15
CA ALA A 118 6.03 34.93 32.36
C ALA A 118 6.37 34.61 33.83
N ASP A 119 7.56 34.08 34.14
CA ASP A 119 8.56 34.84 34.90
C ASP A 119 9.87 34.05 35.17
N GLU A 120 10.95 34.81 35.13
CA GLU A 120 12.30 34.63 35.69
C GLU A 120 13.30 33.52 35.25
N ALA A 121 14.51 34.03 34.93
CA ALA A 121 15.68 33.32 34.42
C ALA A 121 16.56 32.71 35.54
N PRO A 122 17.54 31.86 35.16
CA PRO A 122 18.91 32.29 35.40
C PRO A 122 19.77 32.25 34.13
N ARG A 123 20.23 33.44 33.75
CA ARG A 123 21.20 33.71 32.70
C ARG A 123 22.61 33.36 33.17
N SER A 124 23.07 32.11 33.00
CA SER A 124 24.52 31.82 33.10
C SER A 124 25.04 30.46 32.58
N VAL A 125 24.22 29.58 31.97
CA VAL A 125 24.69 28.26 31.48
C VAL A 125 24.69 28.11 29.95
N LEU A 126 24.26 29.12 29.20
CA LEU A 126 24.02 29.04 27.75
C LEU A 126 25.26 29.24 26.85
N ARG A 127 26.47 28.86 27.28
CA ARG A 127 27.65 28.92 26.39
C ARG A 127 28.42 27.61 26.17
N ARG A 128 28.13 26.53 26.91
CA ARG A 128 28.77 25.23 26.67
C ARG A 128 27.85 24.17 26.03
N SER A 129 26.52 24.32 26.08
CA SER A 129 25.58 23.39 25.42
C SER A 129 25.35 23.62 23.91
N ARG A 130 25.83 24.72 23.33
CA ARG A 130 25.66 24.99 21.88
C ARG A 130 26.69 24.28 20.97
N ARG A 131 27.61 23.49 21.53
CA ARG A 131 28.57 22.68 20.75
C ARG A 131 28.23 21.19 20.68
N SER A 132 27.28 20.71 21.51
CA SER A 132 26.81 19.31 21.47
C SER A 132 25.69 19.08 20.46
N SER A 133 24.85 20.09 20.20
CA SER A 133 23.74 19.99 19.24
C SER A 133 24.15 20.07 17.76
N ARG A 134 25.47 20.08 17.47
CA ARG A 134 26.01 20.09 16.11
C ARG A 134 26.50 18.72 15.62
N SER A 135 26.57 17.72 16.51
CA SER A 135 27.15 16.40 16.22
C SER A 135 26.12 15.26 16.16
N GLU A 136 24.82 15.58 16.20
CA GLU A 136 23.73 14.66 15.87
C GLU A 136 23.01 15.14 14.61
N ARG A 137 23.77 15.59 13.61
CA ARG A 137 23.31 15.42 12.24
C ARG A 137 23.28 13.91 12.03
N ARG A 138 22.17 13.27 12.41
CA ARG A 138 21.88 11.89 12.06
C ARG A 138 22.24 11.78 10.60
N ALA A 139 23.30 11.03 10.30
CA ALA A 139 23.65 10.76 8.92
C ALA A 139 22.39 10.18 8.31
N GLU A 140 21.80 10.91 7.36
CA GLU A 140 20.59 10.42 6.70
C GLU A 140 20.92 9.03 6.15
N PRO A 141 20.06 8.03 6.37
CA PRO A 141 20.31 6.69 5.89
C PRO A 141 20.62 6.75 4.40
N SER A 142 21.51 5.87 3.93
CA SER A 142 21.83 5.82 2.51
C SER A 142 20.55 5.57 1.70
N ARG A 143 20.54 5.97 0.41
CA ARG A 143 19.38 5.74 -0.45
C ARG A 143 18.96 4.26 -0.44
N CYS A 144 19.93 3.34 -0.45
CA CYS A 144 19.64 1.90 -0.40
C CYS A 144 19.04 1.45 0.92
N VAL A 145 19.54 1.95 2.06
CA VAL A 145 18.93 1.62 3.36
C VAL A 145 17.45 2.02 3.36
N ARG A 146 17.10 3.20 2.84
CA ARG A 146 15.69 3.60 2.74
C ARG A 146 14.85 2.73 1.80
N VAL A 147 15.42 2.28 0.67
CA VAL A 147 14.71 1.40 -0.28
C VAL A 147 14.49 0.02 0.34
N CYS A 148 15.46 -0.52 1.07
CA CYS A 148 15.32 -1.79 1.76
C CYS A 148 14.38 -1.70 2.96
N ASP A 149 14.43 -0.62 3.74
CA ASP A 149 13.47 -0.37 4.82
C ASP A 149 12.03 -0.26 4.25
N LEU A 150 11.87 0.35 3.06
CA LEU A 150 10.59 0.39 2.35
C LEU A 150 10.14 -1.01 1.91
N ALA A 151 11.05 -1.84 1.38
CA ALA A 151 10.74 -3.22 1.00
C ALA A 151 10.24 -4.03 2.20
N ASP A 152 10.93 -3.96 3.33
CA ASP A 152 10.52 -4.61 4.57
C ASP A 152 9.10 -4.15 4.99
N ALA A 153 8.83 -2.84 4.96
CA ALA A 153 7.53 -2.28 5.32
C ALA A 153 6.40 -2.69 4.36
N THR A 154 6.66 -2.71 3.04
CA THR A 154 5.67 -3.13 2.03
C THR A 154 5.35 -4.61 2.14
N CYS A 155 6.34 -5.46 2.44
CA CYS A 155 6.12 -6.90 2.63
C CYS A 155 5.42 -7.23 3.96
N ASP A 156 5.73 -6.50 5.04
CA ASP A 156 4.97 -6.62 6.30
C ASP A 156 3.49 -6.21 6.10
N LEU A 157 3.21 -5.24 5.21
CA LEU A 157 1.86 -4.83 4.83
C LEU A 157 1.15 -5.91 4.00
N GLU A 158 1.82 -6.48 3.00
CA GLU A 158 1.32 -7.60 2.19
C GLU A 158 0.87 -8.77 3.05
N ALA A 159 1.72 -9.25 3.95
CA ALA A 159 1.38 -10.38 4.83
C ALA A 159 0.11 -10.13 5.66
N GLN A 160 -0.12 -8.89 6.10
CA GLN A 160 -1.30 -8.50 6.86
C GLN A 160 -2.56 -8.42 5.99
N ILE A 161 -2.46 -7.86 4.79
CA ILE A 161 -3.57 -7.78 3.83
C ILE A 161 -3.99 -9.19 3.37
N CYS A 162 -3.02 -10.05 3.06
CA CYS A 162 -3.29 -11.41 2.61
C CYS A 162 -3.87 -12.30 3.70
N ASP A 163 -3.46 -12.11 4.96
CA ASP A 163 -4.13 -12.75 6.10
C ASP A 163 -5.58 -12.25 6.25
N LEU A 164 -5.84 -10.95 6.02
CA LEU A 164 -7.20 -10.41 6.02
C LEU A 164 -8.05 -11.00 4.89
N ALA A 165 -7.51 -11.11 3.67
CA ALA A 165 -8.19 -11.76 2.54
C ALA A 165 -8.55 -13.23 2.84
N THR A 166 -7.67 -13.95 3.54
CA THR A 166 -7.91 -15.33 3.98
C THR A 166 -9.08 -15.42 4.97
N ARG A 167 -9.28 -14.41 5.83
CA ARG A 167 -10.39 -14.35 6.78
C ARG A 167 -11.72 -13.91 6.13
N HIS A 168 -11.66 -13.23 4.99
CA HIS A 168 -12.81 -12.69 4.25
C HIS A 168 -12.88 -13.27 2.81
N PRO A 169 -12.99 -14.61 2.66
CA PRO A 169 -12.89 -15.25 1.35
C PRO A 169 -13.99 -14.85 0.36
N GLU A 170 -15.14 -14.39 0.85
CA GLU A 170 -16.28 -13.93 0.05
C GLU A 170 -16.12 -12.51 -0.52
N GLU A 171 -15.16 -11.74 -0.02
CA GLU A 171 -14.94 -10.35 -0.42
C GLU A 171 -13.79 -10.25 -1.43
N GLU A 172 -14.11 -10.32 -2.73
CA GLU A 172 -13.14 -10.29 -3.84
C GLU A 172 -12.15 -9.12 -3.76
N ARG A 173 -12.60 -7.97 -3.24
CA ARG A 173 -11.74 -6.79 -3.08
C ARG A 173 -10.52 -7.03 -2.18
N TYR A 174 -10.65 -7.83 -1.11
CA TYR A 174 -9.49 -8.14 -0.27
C TYR A 174 -8.50 -9.06 -0.98
N HIS A 175 -8.96 -9.98 -1.83
CA HIS A 175 -8.08 -10.80 -2.66
C HIS A 175 -7.30 -9.94 -3.66
N LEU A 176 -7.98 -9.03 -4.36
CA LEU A 176 -7.33 -8.10 -5.29
C LEU A 176 -6.32 -7.18 -4.57
N ALA A 177 -6.64 -6.72 -3.35
CA ALA A 177 -5.72 -5.94 -2.53
C ALA A 177 -4.48 -6.75 -2.13
N CYS A 178 -4.65 -8.03 -1.77
CA CYS A 178 -3.54 -8.95 -1.48
C CYS A 178 -2.64 -9.15 -2.70
N GLU A 179 -3.20 -9.52 -3.87
CA GLU A 179 -2.43 -9.68 -5.11
C GLU A 179 -1.63 -8.41 -5.47
N ARG A 180 -2.25 -7.24 -5.30
CA ARG A 180 -1.57 -5.96 -5.53
C ARG A 180 -0.43 -5.74 -4.54
N ALA A 181 -0.63 -6.06 -3.25
CA ALA A 181 0.39 -5.93 -2.23
C ALA A 181 1.58 -6.87 -2.48
N GLU A 182 1.32 -8.11 -2.94
CA GLU A 182 2.35 -9.07 -3.37
C GLU A 182 3.22 -8.48 -4.49
N LEU A 183 2.60 -7.93 -5.54
CA LEU A 183 3.33 -7.29 -6.64
C LEU A 183 4.20 -6.10 -6.17
N GLN A 184 3.72 -5.32 -5.20
CA GLN A 184 4.49 -4.21 -4.63
C GLN A 184 5.65 -4.69 -3.77
N CYS A 185 5.44 -5.71 -2.94
CA CYS A 185 6.49 -6.34 -2.13
C CYS A 185 7.61 -6.90 -3.03
N ASP A 186 7.26 -7.67 -4.06
CA ASP A 186 8.23 -8.23 -5.01
C ASP A 186 9.03 -7.14 -5.73
N ALA A 187 8.38 -6.05 -6.15
CA ALA A 187 9.05 -4.93 -6.79
C ALA A 187 10.02 -4.20 -5.84
N ALA A 188 9.61 -4.02 -4.58
CA ALA A 188 10.43 -3.38 -3.56
C ALA A 188 11.66 -4.24 -3.19
N ILE A 189 11.50 -5.56 -3.05
CA ILE A 189 12.61 -6.51 -2.82
C ILE A 189 13.63 -6.42 -3.96
N GLN A 190 13.18 -6.53 -5.21
CA GLN A 190 14.07 -6.43 -6.37
C GLN A 190 14.84 -5.11 -6.42
N ALA A 191 14.20 -4.02 -6.00
CA ALA A 191 14.84 -2.72 -5.95
C ALA A 191 15.88 -2.61 -4.83
N CYS A 192 15.62 -3.21 -3.67
CA CYS A 192 16.59 -3.32 -2.59
C CYS A 192 17.83 -4.10 -3.05
N GLU A 193 17.62 -5.28 -3.66
CA GLU A 193 18.71 -6.14 -4.16
C GLU A 193 19.60 -5.42 -5.18
N ARG A 194 19.00 -4.74 -6.17
CA ARG A 194 19.74 -3.96 -7.18
C ARG A 194 20.47 -2.74 -6.63
N CYS A 195 20.13 -2.29 -5.42
CA CYS A 195 20.76 -1.12 -4.82
C CYS A 195 22.13 -1.47 -4.21
N GLU A 196 22.38 -2.73 -3.88
CA GLU A 196 23.64 -3.18 -3.28
C GLU A 196 24.79 -3.39 -4.29
N GLU A 197 24.48 -3.39 -5.60
CA GLU A 197 25.44 -3.55 -6.72
C GLU A 197 26.11 -2.24 -7.16
#